data_AF-L9X6A6-F1
#
_entry.id   AF-L9X6A6-F1
#
_cell.length_a   1.000
_cell.length_b   1.000
_cell.length_c   1.000
_cell.angle_alpha   90.00
_cell.angle_beta   90.00
_cell.angle_gamma   90.00
#
_symmetry.space_group_name_H-M   'P 1'
#
loop_
_entity.id
_entity.type
_entity.pdbx_description
1 polymer ?
#
loop_
_entity_poly.entity_id
_entity_poly.type
_entity_poly.pdbx_seq_one_letter_code
_entity_poly.pdbx_strand_id
1 'polypeptide(L)'
;MVTDSNRDEMSDSDETETLDLERPEAIQFGVTRGENDLEIGPPRDYPDRADVSVRRSGDDVVLSVDAMAGDHGTGHVDATLTPEEARRLSDRLTETARRTAEDDSRENGD
;
A
#
# COMPACT_ATOMS: atom_id res chain seq x y z
N MET A 1 11.77 -35.26 -29.59
CA MET A 1 12.34 -33.95 -29.95
C MET A 1 11.41 -32.90 -29.37
N VAL A 2 12.00 -31.86 -28.79
CA VAL A 2 11.52 -31.12 -27.61
C VAL A 2 10.26 -30.29 -27.88
N THR A 3 9.47 -30.16 -26.81
CA THR A 3 8.19 -29.46 -26.61
C THR A 3 8.28 -27.95 -26.80
N ASP A 4 7.33 -27.38 -27.53
CA ASP A 4 7.03 -25.93 -27.52
C ASP A 4 5.79 -25.72 -26.63
N SER A 5 6.03 -25.77 -25.32
CA SER A 5 5.08 -25.33 -24.29
C SER A 5 5.56 -23.98 -23.79
N ASN A 6 5.49 -22.94 -24.62
CA ASN A 6 5.81 -21.58 -24.19
C ASN A 6 4.60 -20.97 -23.46
N ARG A 7 4.25 -21.59 -22.33
CA ARG A 7 3.48 -20.95 -21.26
C ARG A 7 4.51 -20.14 -20.48
N ASP A 8 4.85 -18.98 -21.02
CA ASP A 8 5.57 -17.96 -20.26
C ASP A 8 4.74 -17.69 -19.00
N GLU A 9 5.30 -18.14 -17.88
CA GLU A 9 4.83 -17.96 -16.54
C GLU A 9 4.76 -16.46 -16.30
N MET A 10 3.55 -15.91 -16.28
CA MET A 10 3.31 -14.62 -15.66
C MET A 10 3.78 -14.78 -14.21
N SER A 11 4.87 -14.10 -13.86
CA SER A 11 5.45 -14.01 -12.53
C SER A 11 4.37 -13.56 -11.53
N ASP A 12 3.68 -14.53 -10.94
CA ASP A 12 2.51 -14.35 -10.08
C ASP A 12 2.91 -14.24 -8.60
N SER A 13 3.84 -13.33 -8.30
CA SER A 13 4.33 -13.14 -6.94
C SER A 13 4.83 -11.72 -6.71
N ASP A 14 3.93 -10.74 -6.86
CA ASP A 14 3.87 -9.68 -5.85
C ASP A 14 3.50 -10.40 -4.54
N GLU A 15 4.50 -10.90 -3.80
CA GLU A 15 4.33 -11.52 -2.47
C GLU A 15 3.73 -10.47 -1.53
N THR A 16 2.40 -10.36 -1.54
CA THR A 16 1.66 -9.46 -0.68
C THR A 16 1.67 -10.04 0.72
N GLU A 17 2.65 -9.64 1.54
CA GLU A 17 2.70 -10.04 2.94
C GLU A 17 1.52 -9.42 3.70
N THR A 18 0.56 -10.26 4.13
CA THR A 18 -0.68 -9.80 4.79
C THR A 18 -0.59 -9.93 6.31
N LEU A 19 -0.92 -8.86 7.04
CA LEU A 19 -1.02 -8.87 8.51
C LEU A 19 -2.47 -9.01 8.96
N ASP A 20 -2.79 -10.11 9.65
CA ASP A 20 -4.08 -10.29 10.29
C ASP A 20 -4.16 -9.44 11.56
N LEU A 21 -5.19 -8.61 11.66
CA LEU A 21 -5.44 -7.79 12.84
C LEU A 21 -6.35 -8.53 13.83
N GLU A 22 -6.10 -8.33 15.12
CA GLU A 22 -6.88 -8.79 16.25
C GLU A 22 -8.22 -8.06 16.36
N ARG A 23 -8.29 -6.81 15.87
CA ARG A 23 -9.51 -5.98 15.84
C ARG A 23 -9.81 -5.46 14.43
N PRO A 24 -10.17 -6.34 13.47
CA PRO A 24 -10.49 -5.92 12.11
C PRO A 24 -11.68 -4.95 12.05
N GLU A 25 -12.57 -4.99 13.04
CA GLU A 25 -13.68 -4.04 13.20
C GLU A 25 -13.25 -2.62 13.55
N ALA A 26 -12.01 -2.43 14.01
CA ALA A 26 -11.45 -1.11 14.29
C ALA A 26 -10.78 -0.48 13.05
N ILE A 27 -10.86 -1.14 11.89
CA ILE A 27 -10.42 -0.57 10.62
C ILE A 27 -11.54 0.28 10.03
N GLN A 28 -11.24 1.53 9.72
CA GLN A 28 -12.16 2.42 9.02
C GLN A 28 -11.64 2.69 7.61
N PHE A 29 -12.46 2.35 6.61
CA PHE A 29 -12.18 2.64 5.21
C PHE A 29 -13.12 3.74 4.71
N GLY A 30 -12.56 4.72 4.01
CA GLY A 30 -13.31 5.73 3.27
C GLY A 30 -12.83 5.76 1.83
N VAL A 31 -13.73 5.61 0.87
CA VAL A 31 -13.42 5.80 -0.55
C VAL A 31 -14.41 6.78 -1.15
N THR A 32 -13.90 7.77 -1.87
CA THR A 32 -14.71 8.71 -2.63
C THR A 32 -14.26 8.66 -4.07
N ARG A 33 -15.19 8.37 -4.99
CA ARG A 33 -14.96 8.54 -6.42
C ARG A 33 -15.05 10.03 -6.74
N GLY A 34 -14.03 10.58 -7.38
CA GLY A 34 -14.05 11.96 -7.83
C GLY A 34 -15.11 12.21 -8.91
N GLU A 35 -15.54 13.46 -9.03
CA GLU A 35 -16.61 13.88 -9.93
C GLU A 35 -16.21 13.63 -11.39
N ASN A 36 -17.15 13.17 -12.22
CA ASN A 36 -16.96 13.03 -13.68
C ASN A 36 -17.39 14.29 -14.43
N ASP A 37 -17.82 15.35 -13.73
CA ASP A 37 -18.32 16.56 -14.37
C ASP A 37 -17.17 17.51 -14.68
N LEU A 38 -16.86 17.59 -15.98
CA LEU A 38 -16.06 18.65 -16.59
C LEU A 38 -16.71 20.00 -16.30
N GLU A 39 -16.32 20.67 -15.21
CA GLU A 39 -16.42 22.12 -15.19
C GLU A 39 -15.36 22.69 -16.14
N ILE A 40 -15.79 23.54 -17.09
CA ILE A 40 -14.89 24.32 -17.95
C ILE A 40 -14.22 25.39 -17.08
N GLY A 41 -13.19 24.97 -16.35
CA GLY A 41 -12.14 25.79 -15.76
C GLY A 41 -10.78 25.41 -16.38
N PRO A 42 -9.71 26.18 -16.14
CA PRO A 42 -8.37 25.78 -16.58
C PRO A 42 -8.04 24.37 -16.07
N PRO A 43 -7.31 23.52 -16.82
CA PRO A 43 -6.99 22.16 -16.41
C PRO A 43 -6.39 22.17 -15.00
N ARG A 44 -7.07 21.53 -14.05
CA ARG A 44 -6.57 21.38 -12.69
C ARG A 44 -6.13 19.93 -12.52
N ASP A 45 -5.04 19.54 -13.17
CA ASP A 45 -4.44 18.23 -12.88
C ASP A 45 -3.87 18.27 -11.46
N TYR A 46 -4.66 17.86 -10.47
CA TYR A 46 -4.12 17.59 -9.14
C TYR A 46 -3.20 16.37 -9.25
N PRO A 47 -1.94 16.48 -8.80
CA PRO A 47 -1.01 15.36 -8.87
C PRO A 47 -1.45 14.26 -7.90
N ASP A 48 -1.11 13.02 -8.25
CA ASP A 48 -1.23 11.88 -7.34
C ASP A 48 -0.43 12.15 -6.06
N ARG A 49 -1.03 11.83 -4.91
CA ARG A 49 -0.40 12.01 -3.60
C ARG A 49 -0.78 10.88 -2.68
N ALA A 50 0.18 10.43 -1.88
CA ALA A 50 -0.06 9.55 -0.76
C ALA A 50 0.60 10.14 0.50
N ASP A 51 -0.10 10.05 1.61
CA ASP A 51 0.41 10.38 2.94
C ASP A 51 0.22 9.17 3.85
N VAL A 52 1.23 8.92 4.69
CA VAL A 52 1.20 7.87 5.69
C VAL A 52 1.58 8.50 7.01
N SER A 53 0.70 8.39 8.00
CA SER A 53 0.95 8.91 9.33
C SER A 53 0.77 7.82 10.38
N VAL A 54 1.61 7.89 11.42
CA VAL A 54 1.57 6.98 12.56
C VAL A 54 1.49 7.81 13.82
N ARG A 55 0.49 7.54 14.65
CA ARG A 55 0.29 8.25 15.92
C ARG A 55 -0.07 7.28 17.03
N ARG A 56 0.27 7.67 18.26
CA ARG A 56 -0.18 6.96 19.46
C ARG A 56 -1.61 7.40 19.80
N SER A 57 -2.46 6.44 20.16
CA SER A 57 -3.81 6.68 20.69
C SER A 57 -4.02 5.84 21.96
N GLY A 58 -3.87 6.46 23.13
CA GLY A 58 -3.88 5.71 24.40
C GLY A 58 -2.73 4.70 24.47
N ASP A 59 -3.08 3.42 24.61
CA ASP A 59 -2.12 2.30 24.61
C ASP A 59 -1.98 1.64 23.22
N ASP A 60 -2.73 2.11 22.23
CA ASP A 60 -2.73 1.61 20.86
C ASP A 60 -1.95 2.54 19.91
N VAL A 61 -1.68 2.05 18.70
CA VAL A 61 -1.05 2.77 17.59
C VAL A 61 -2.08 2.90 16.47
N VAL A 62 -2.23 4.09 15.90
CA VAL A 62 -3.08 4.31 14.73
C VAL A 62 -2.17 4.57 13.52
N LEU A 63 -2.36 3.75 12.50
CA LEU A 63 -1.80 3.92 11.17
C LEU A 63 -2.88 4.52 10.28
N SER A 64 -2.60 5.65 9.67
CA SER A 64 -3.47 6.31 8.71
C SER A 64 -2.77 6.35 7.36
N VAL A 65 -3.46 5.92 6.30
CA VAL A 65 -2.99 6.03 4.91
C VAL A 65 -4.04 6.79 4.12
N ASP A 66 -3.62 7.89 3.54
CA ASP A 66 -4.40 8.71 2.61
C ASP A 66 -3.78 8.61 1.22
N ALA A 67 -4.60 8.34 0.22
CA ALA A 67 -4.18 8.28 -1.17
C ALA A 67 -5.17 9.04 -2.06
N MET A 68 -4.64 9.89 -2.93
CA MET A 68 -5.40 10.67 -3.90
C MET A 68 -4.85 10.37 -5.29
N ALA A 69 -5.74 9.96 -6.20
CA ALA A 69 -5.45 9.69 -7.61
C ALA A 69 -5.89 10.90 -8.46
N GLY A 70 -5.27 12.06 -8.22
CA GLY A 70 -5.71 13.34 -8.75
C GLY A 70 -7.20 13.58 -8.55
N ASP A 71 -7.92 13.92 -9.62
CA ASP A 71 -9.37 14.14 -9.58
C ASP A 71 -10.20 12.86 -9.68
N HIS A 72 -9.58 11.69 -9.82
CA HIS A 72 -10.29 10.43 -10.06
C HIS A 72 -10.84 9.83 -8.77
N GLY A 73 -10.22 10.12 -7.63
CA GLY A 73 -10.72 9.70 -6.34
C GLY A 73 -9.72 9.80 -5.21
N THR A 74 -10.23 9.54 -4.02
CA THR A 74 -9.47 9.52 -2.77
C THR A 74 -9.83 8.27 -1.99
N GLY A 75 -8.82 7.58 -1.47
CA GLY A 75 -8.94 6.48 -0.53
C GLY A 75 -8.27 6.85 0.78
N HIS A 76 -8.91 6.47 1.88
CA HIS A 76 -8.37 6.63 3.22
C HIS A 76 -8.60 5.33 4.00
N VAL A 77 -7.59 4.92 4.76
CA VAL A 77 -7.70 3.84 5.74
C VAL A 77 -7.06 4.26 7.05
N ASP A 78 -7.82 4.09 8.12
CA ASP A 78 -7.36 4.17 9.50
C ASP A 78 -7.39 2.76 10.10
N ALA A 79 -6.24 2.28 10.57
CA ALA A 79 -6.10 1.02 11.28
C ALA A 79 -5.59 1.25 12.70
N THR A 80 -6.34 0.77 13.69
CA THR A 80 -5.90 0.76 15.09
C THR A 80 -5.23 -0.58 15.40
N LEU A 81 -3.97 -0.51 15.83
CA LEU A 81 -3.10 -1.65 16.12
C LEU A 81 -2.78 -1.68 17.61
N THR A 82 -2.75 -2.86 18.20
CA THR A 82 -2.12 -3.09 19.51
C THR A 82 -0.60 -2.88 19.41
N PRO A 83 0.10 -2.68 20.54
CA PRO A 83 1.56 -2.60 20.54
C PRO A 83 2.27 -3.82 19.96
N GLU A 84 1.67 -5.01 20.07
CA GLU A 84 2.25 -6.23 19.50
C GLU A 84 2.08 -6.28 17.99
N GLU A 85 0.92 -5.93 17.47
CA GLU A 85 0.65 -5.84 16.02
C GLU A 85 1.51 -4.77 15.36
N ALA A 86 1.66 -3.61 15.98
CA ALA A 86 2.52 -2.54 15.49
C ALA A 86 3.99 -2.99 15.39
N ARG A 87 4.48 -3.79 16.35
CA ARG A 87 5.82 -4.38 16.29
C ARG A 87 5.94 -5.39 15.16
N ARG A 88 4.99 -6.31 15.03
CA ARG A 88 4.98 -7.29 13.93
C ARG A 88 4.94 -6.61 12.56
N LEU A 89 4.18 -5.54 12.41
CA LEU A 89 4.15 -4.73 11.19
C LEU A 89 5.51 -4.10 10.91
N SER A 90 6.15 -3.50 11.93
CA SER A 90 7.48 -2.91 11.81
C SER A 90 8.55 -3.93 11.40
N ASP A 91 8.52 -5.12 11.99
CA ASP A 91 9.46 -6.20 11.66
C ASP A 91 9.30 -6.65 10.21
N ARG A 92 8.06 -6.81 9.74
CA ARG A 92 7.77 -7.15 8.34
C ARG A 92 8.22 -6.07 7.37
N LEU A 93 7.88 -4.80 7.62
CA LEU A 93 8.32 -3.69 6.77
C LEU A 93 9.85 -3.62 6.66
N THR A 94 10.56 -3.89 7.75
CA THR A 94 12.03 -3.92 7.77
C THR A 94 12.57 -5.06 6.92
N GLU A 95 12.00 -6.25 7.05
CA GLU A 95 12.40 -7.43 6.28
C GLU A 95 12.09 -7.27 4.78
N THR A 96 10.91 -6.76 4.43
CA THR A 96 10.55 -6.46 3.03
C THR A 96 11.51 -5.44 2.42
N ALA A 97 11.76 -4.32 3.11
CA ALA A 97 12.68 -3.30 2.62
C ALA A 97 14.11 -3.83 2.41
N ARG A 98 14.55 -4.74 3.29
CA ARG A 98 15.84 -5.42 3.13
C ARG A 98 15.88 -6.26 1.86
N ARG A 99 14.86 -7.08 1.61
CA ARG A 99 14.80 -7.92 0.40
C ARG A 99 14.83 -7.07 -0.87
N THR A 100 14.03 -6.00 -0.92
CA THR A 100 14.02 -5.06 -2.06
C THR A 100 15.41 -4.48 -2.33
N ALA A 101 16.14 -4.07 -1.28
CA ALA A 101 17.50 -3.55 -1.45
C ALA A 101 18.51 -4.62 -1.92
N GLU A 102 18.33 -5.87 -1.51
CA GLU A 102 19.15 -7.00 -1.98
C GLU A 102 18.86 -7.33 -3.46
N ASP A 103 17.61 -7.19 -3.91
CA ASP A 103 17.19 -7.41 -5.30
C ASP A 103 17.70 -6.29 -6.23
N ASP A 104 17.56 -5.03 -5.83
CA ASP A 104 18.15 -3.88 -6.55
C ASP A 104 19.67 -4.05 -6.73
N SER A 105 20.36 -4.62 -5.74
CA SER A 105 21.80 -4.88 -5.79
C SER A 105 22.17 -6.01 -6.75
N ARG A 106 21.26 -6.96 -7.00
CA ARG A 106 21.44 -8.06 -7.95
C ARG A 106 21.18 -7.61 -9.39
N GLU A 107 20.22 -6.72 -9.61
CA GLU A 107 19.90 -6.17 -10.94
C GLU A 107 20.97 -5.20 -11.47
N ASN A 108 21.67 -4.47 -10.60
CA ASN A 108 22.73 -3.52 -10.99
C ASN A 108 24.15 -4.14 -11.08
N GLY A 109 24.26 -5.47 -10.97
CA GLY A 109 25.52 -6.19 -10.84
C GLY A 109 25.95 -7.09 -12.01
N ASP A 110 25.29 -7.02 -13.17
CA ASP A 110 25.65 -7.75 -14.41
C ASP A 110 26.41 -6.85 -15.41
#